data_AF-A0A949ZVJ0-F1
#
_entry.id   AF-A0A949ZVJ0-F1
#
_cell.length_a   1.000
_cell.length_b   1.000
_cell.length_c   1.000
_cell.angle_alpha   90.00
_cell.angle_beta   90.00
_cell.angle_gamma   90.00
#
_symmetry.space_group_name_H-M   'P 1'
#
loop_
_entity.id
_entity.type
_entity.pdbx_description
1 polymer ?
#
loop_
_entity_poly.entity_id
_entity_poly.type
_entity_poly.pdbx_seq_one_letter_code
_entity_poly.pdbx_strand_id
1 'polypeptide(L)'
;MSPLFRRNEEKAARKAAARQEIERLRGVPVDDLATELMQALGPDGPTHGTSIRVQQLCEYLLRDYPGAGQMDTLNLSAPVNRALDRLERIGLVSPISVTRSPVWRITPLGESTLTEGDLRERLRGR
;
A
#
# COMPACT_ATOMS: atom_id res chain seq x y z
N MET A 1 -16.92 -32.43 -16.30
CA MET A 1 -16.44 -31.02 -16.35
C MET A 1 -15.03 -30.99 -16.91
N SER A 2 -14.84 -30.41 -18.10
CA SER A 2 -13.53 -30.39 -18.77
C SER A 2 -12.55 -29.41 -18.10
N PRO A 3 -11.23 -29.67 -18.12
CA PRO A 3 -10.21 -28.86 -17.43
C PRO A 3 -10.20 -27.36 -17.79
N LEU A 4 -10.71 -27.01 -18.97
CA LEU A 4 -10.80 -25.62 -19.44
C LEU A 4 -11.84 -24.79 -18.66
N PHE A 5 -12.94 -25.40 -18.21
CA PHE A 5 -13.98 -24.68 -17.46
C PHE A 5 -13.55 -24.39 -16.02
N ARG A 6 -12.86 -25.34 -15.37
CA ARG A 6 -12.29 -25.15 -14.02
C ARG A 6 -11.30 -24.00 -13.96
N ARG A 7 -10.41 -23.88 -14.96
CA ARG A 7 -9.46 -22.77 -15.09
C ARG A 7 -10.14 -21.42 -15.24
N ASN A 8 -11.30 -21.35 -15.88
CA ASN A 8 -12.04 -20.11 -16.06
C ASN A 8 -12.71 -19.66 -14.75
N GLU A 9 -13.31 -20.61 -14.02
CA GLU A 9 -13.92 -20.35 -12.70
C GLU A 9 -12.88 -19.91 -11.68
N GLU A 10 -11.72 -20.59 -11.60
CA GLU A 10 -10.62 -20.20 -10.71
C GLU A 10 -10.10 -18.79 -11.04
N LYS A 11 -9.97 -18.45 -12.33
CA LYS A 11 -9.54 -17.12 -12.77
C LYS A 11 -10.56 -16.06 -12.39
N ALA A 12 -11.85 -16.33 -12.58
CA ALA A 12 -12.93 -15.44 -12.21
C ALA A 12 -12.97 -15.20 -10.70
N ALA A 13 -12.80 -16.27 -9.89
CA ALA A 13 -12.75 -16.18 -8.43
C ALA A 13 -11.58 -15.32 -7.94
N ARG A 14 -10.36 -15.53 -8.48
CA ARG A 14 -9.19 -14.69 -8.16
C ARG A 14 -9.41 -13.23 -8.49
N LYS A 15 -10.02 -12.93 -9.64
CA LYS A 15 -10.33 -11.56 -10.06
C LYS A 15 -11.38 -10.91 -9.15
N ALA A 16 -12.40 -11.66 -8.74
CA ALA A 16 -13.40 -11.18 -7.80
C ALA A 16 -12.80 -10.84 -6.44
N ALA A 17 -11.93 -11.71 -5.91
CA ALA A 17 -11.22 -11.47 -4.65
C ALA A 17 -10.33 -10.22 -4.71
N ALA A 18 -9.54 -10.06 -5.78
CA ALA A 18 -8.72 -8.86 -5.98
C ALA A 18 -9.57 -7.58 -6.04
N ARG A 19 -10.71 -7.63 -6.75
CA ARG A 19 -11.62 -6.48 -6.84
C ARG A 19 -12.24 -6.12 -5.50
N GLN A 20 -12.61 -7.12 -4.71
CA GLN A 20 -13.14 -6.91 -3.36
C GLN A 20 -12.09 -6.23 -2.46
N GLU A 21 -10.83 -6.69 -2.53
CA GLU A 21 -9.76 -6.09 -1.74
C GLU A 21 -9.47 -4.65 -2.15
N ILE A 22 -9.48 -4.36 -3.44
CA ILE A 22 -9.31 -2.99 -3.93
C ILE A 22 -10.41 -2.09 -3.40
N GLU A 23 -11.66 -2.56 -3.39
CA GLU A 23 -12.76 -1.76 -2.85
C GLU A 23 -12.62 -1.57 -1.34
N ARG A 24 -12.16 -2.58 -0.59
CA ARG A 24 -11.81 -2.45 0.84
C ARG A 24 -10.76 -1.36 1.04
N LEU A 25 -9.65 -1.44 0.31
CA LEU A 25 -8.53 -0.48 0.41
C LEU A 25 -8.93 0.93 -0.01
N ARG A 26 -9.86 1.09 -0.95
CA ARG A 26 -10.40 2.40 -1.35
C ARG A 26 -11.33 3.00 -0.29
N GLY A 27 -12.07 2.15 0.42
CA GLY A 27 -13.02 2.56 1.45
C GLY A 27 -12.42 2.74 2.85
N VAL A 28 -11.18 2.27 3.07
CA VAL A 28 -10.54 2.35 4.38
C VAL A 28 -10.17 3.81 4.73
N PRO A 29 -10.30 4.23 6.01
CA PRO A 29 -9.85 5.55 6.44
C PRO A 29 -8.37 5.79 6.11
N VAL A 30 -8.01 7.04 5.82
CA VAL A 30 -6.65 7.42 5.40
C VAL A 30 -5.60 7.03 6.45
N ASP A 31 -5.90 7.17 7.75
CA ASP A 31 -4.96 6.82 8.83
C ASP A 31 -4.77 5.31 8.96
N ASP A 32 -5.80 4.51 8.67
CA ASP A 32 -5.70 3.05 8.65
C ASP A 32 -4.87 2.60 7.44
N LEU A 33 -5.10 3.20 6.26
CA LEU A 33 -4.26 2.96 5.08
C LEU A 33 -2.80 3.39 5.33
N ALA A 34 -2.58 4.52 5.99
CA ALA A 34 -1.25 4.98 6.37
C ALA A 34 -0.54 3.97 7.28
N THR A 35 -1.28 3.27 8.14
CA THR A 35 -0.74 2.19 8.96
C THR A 35 -0.27 1.01 8.11
N GLU A 36 -1.08 0.57 7.13
CA GLU A 36 -0.69 -0.49 6.19
C GLU A 36 0.53 -0.09 5.34
N LEU A 37 0.59 1.17 4.88
CA LEU A 37 1.70 1.69 4.08
C LEU A 37 3.01 1.81 4.86
N MET A 38 2.96 2.18 6.14
CA MET A 38 4.17 2.25 6.96
C MET A 38 4.84 0.88 7.09
N GLN A 39 4.07 -0.19 7.22
CA GLN A 39 4.62 -1.56 7.21
C GLN A 39 5.27 -1.88 5.86
N ALA A 40 4.62 -1.49 4.76
CA ALA A 40 5.18 -1.65 3.40
C ALA A 40 6.44 -0.79 3.15
N LEU A 41 6.61 0.31 3.87
CA LEU A 41 7.79 1.17 3.79
C LEU A 41 8.91 0.75 4.75
N GLY A 42 8.61 -0.12 5.71
CA GLY A 42 9.54 -0.62 6.71
C GLY A 42 10.46 -1.74 6.21
N PRO A 43 11.23 -2.35 7.13
CA PRO A 43 12.19 -3.42 6.81
C PRO A 43 11.53 -4.68 6.25
N ASP A 44 10.27 -4.95 6.57
CA ASP A 44 9.48 -6.08 6.05
C ASP A 44 8.74 -5.74 4.74
N GLY A 45 8.94 -4.52 4.24
CA GLY A 45 8.42 -4.05 2.97
C GLY A 45 9.15 -4.65 1.76
N PRO A 46 8.63 -4.46 0.53
CA PRO A 46 9.21 -5.07 -0.67
C PRO A 46 10.59 -4.49 -1.02
N THR A 47 10.93 -3.32 -0.49
CA THR A 47 12.22 -2.65 -0.68
C THR A 47 13.07 -2.60 0.59
N HIS A 48 12.66 -3.31 1.65
CA HIS A 48 13.41 -3.46 2.91
C HIS A 48 13.85 -2.11 3.52
N GLY A 49 12.92 -1.17 3.65
CA GLY A 49 13.20 0.14 4.26
C GLY A 49 13.89 1.16 3.34
N THR A 50 14.17 0.81 2.08
CA THR A 50 14.82 1.75 1.15
C THR A 50 13.79 2.69 0.49
N SER A 51 13.87 2.86 -0.83
CA SER A 51 13.04 3.79 -1.58
C SER A 51 12.01 3.04 -2.42
N ILE A 52 10.76 3.48 -2.43
CA ILE A 52 9.66 2.77 -3.11
C ILE A 52 8.77 3.72 -3.91
N ARG A 53 8.27 3.25 -5.06
CA ARG A 53 7.28 3.98 -5.86
C ARG A 53 5.86 3.66 -5.40
N VAL A 54 4.93 4.58 -5.62
CA VAL A 54 3.50 4.38 -5.37
C VAL A 54 2.96 3.11 -6.03
N GLN A 55 3.35 2.84 -7.28
CA GLN A 55 2.93 1.61 -7.97
C GLN A 55 3.38 0.34 -7.24
N GLN A 56 4.62 0.32 -6.73
CA GLN A 56 5.16 -0.82 -5.98
C GLN A 56 4.46 -1.00 -4.62
N LEU A 57 4.03 0.10 -3.99
CA LEU A 57 3.17 0.05 -2.80
C LEU A 57 1.81 -0.56 -3.12
N CYS A 58 1.16 -0.14 -4.21
CA CYS A 58 -0.11 -0.73 -4.64
C CYS A 58 0.03 -2.23 -4.95
N GLU A 59 1.12 -2.64 -5.60
CA GLU A 59 1.43 -4.05 -5.87
C GLU A 59 1.65 -4.84 -4.57
N TYR A 60 2.36 -4.27 -3.59
CA TYR A 60 2.58 -4.89 -2.29
C TYR A 60 1.27 -5.08 -1.49
N LEU A 61 0.38 -4.09 -1.51
CA LEU A 61 -0.94 -4.19 -0.85
C LEU A 61 -1.81 -5.29 -1.46
N LEU A 62 -1.61 -5.62 -2.74
CA LEU A 62 -2.37 -6.63 -3.47
C LEU A 62 -1.60 -7.95 -3.67
N ARG A 63 -0.46 -8.14 -3.00
CA ARG A 63 0.43 -9.30 -3.23
C ARG A 63 -0.24 -10.67 -3.02
N ASP A 64 -1.20 -10.74 -2.10
CA ASP A 64 -1.94 -11.97 -1.78
C ASP A 64 -3.14 -12.20 -2.73
N TYR A 65 -3.34 -11.28 -3.68
CA TYR A 65 -4.46 -11.28 -4.62
C TYR A 65 -3.97 -11.38 -6.07
N PRO A 66 -3.55 -12.58 -6.54
CA PRO A 66 -2.97 -12.79 -7.87
C PRO A 66 -3.94 -12.52 -9.04
N GLY A 67 -5.21 -12.23 -8.75
CA GLY A 67 -6.19 -11.77 -9.73
C GLY A 67 -6.12 -10.28 -10.05
N ALA A 68 -5.32 -9.49 -9.32
CA ALA A 68 -5.13 -8.07 -9.55
C ALA A 68 -4.26 -7.84 -10.80
N GLY A 69 -4.78 -7.11 -11.78
CA GLY A 69 -4.02 -6.65 -12.95
C GLY A 69 -3.36 -5.29 -12.74
N GLN A 70 -2.52 -4.87 -13.69
CA GLN A 70 -1.89 -3.54 -13.65
C GLN A 70 -2.89 -2.37 -13.66
N MET A 71 -4.04 -2.52 -14.32
CA MET A 71 -5.08 -1.48 -14.28
C MET A 71 -5.78 -1.41 -12.92
N ASP A 72 -5.78 -2.53 -12.19
CA ASP A 72 -6.41 -2.62 -10.89
C ASP A 72 -5.57 -1.92 -9.81
N THR A 73 -4.23 -1.97 -9.91
CA THR A 73 -3.31 -1.24 -9.02
C THR A 73 -3.40 0.27 -9.19
N LEU A 74 -3.73 0.77 -10.38
CA LEU A 74 -3.93 2.20 -10.64
C LEU A 74 -5.10 2.80 -9.86
N ASN A 75 -6.13 2.00 -9.56
CA ASN A 75 -7.27 2.44 -8.75
C ASN A 75 -6.90 2.76 -7.30
N LEU A 76 -5.76 2.24 -6.83
CA LEU A 76 -5.24 2.49 -5.49
C LEU A 76 -4.28 3.69 -5.43
N SER A 77 -3.80 4.20 -6.57
CA SER A 77 -2.83 5.30 -6.59
C SER A 77 -3.32 6.54 -5.83
N ALA A 78 -4.58 6.94 -6.03
CA ALA A 78 -5.14 8.12 -5.34
C ALA A 78 -5.23 7.95 -3.81
N PRO A 79 -5.85 6.88 -3.26
CA PRO A 79 -5.88 6.69 -1.81
C PRO A 79 -4.48 6.48 -1.22
N VAL A 80 -3.58 5.77 -1.90
CA VAL A 80 -2.19 5.58 -1.45
C VAL A 80 -1.44 6.92 -1.35
N ASN A 81 -1.57 7.80 -2.36
CA ASN A 81 -0.97 9.13 -2.28
C ASN A 81 -1.50 9.95 -1.10
N ARG A 82 -2.82 9.93 -0.84
CA ARG A 82 -3.38 10.66 0.31
C ARG A 82 -2.83 10.17 1.65
N ALA A 83 -2.62 8.87 1.79
CA ALA A 83 -2.03 8.28 2.98
C ALA A 83 -0.54 8.61 3.10
N LEU A 84 0.21 8.65 1.99
CA LEU A 84 1.59 9.13 1.98
C LEU A 84 1.68 10.61 2.37
N ASP A 85 0.82 11.48 1.82
CA ASP A 85 0.74 12.89 2.19
C ASP A 85 0.39 13.07 3.68
N ARG A 86 -0.39 12.15 4.25
CA ARG A 86 -0.72 12.15 5.69
C ARG A 86 0.51 11.82 6.53
N LEU A 87 1.26 10.79 6.15
CA LEU A 87 2.50 10.36 6.81
C LEU A 87 3.62 11.39 6.67
N GLU A 88 3.71 12.07 5.52
CA GLU A 88 4.67 13.13 5.27
C GLU A 88 4.43 14.33 6.18
N ARG A 89 3.16 14.73 6.35
CA ARG A 89 2.77 15.84 7.25
C ARG A 89 3.17 15.64 8.70
N ILE A 90 3.37 14.39 9.14
CA ILE A 90 3.84 14.05 10.49
C ILE A 90 5.32 13.59 10.49
N GLY A 91 6.01 13.75 9.35
CA GLY A 91 7.44 13.53 9.23
C GLY A 91 7.88 12.07 9.24
N LEU A 92 6.98 11.10 9.06
CA LEU A 92 7.32 9.66 9.09
C LEU A 92 7.86 9.15 7.76
N VAL A 93 7.51 9.81 6.66
CA VAL A 93 7.97 9.48 5.31
C VAL A 93 8.36 10.77 4.59
N SER A 94 9.15 10.65 3.54
CA SER A 94 9.51 11.79 2.70
C SER A 94 9.70 11.36 1.23
N PRO A 95 9.38 12.23 0.27
CA PRO A 95 9.71 12.00 -1.13
C PRO A 95 11.21 12.29 -1.36
N ILE A 96 11.90 11.39 -2.05
CA ILE A 96 13.29 11.58 -2.50
C ILE A 96 13.36 12.56 -3.68
N SER A 97 12.29 12.60 -4.51
CA SER A 97 12.14 13.59 -5.56
C SER A 97 10.67 13.98 -5.69
N VAL A 98 10.42 15.26 -5.95
CA VAL A 98 9.07 15.82 -6.21
C VAL A 98 8.70 15.82 -7.71
N THR A 99 9.37 15.00 -8.52
CA THR A 99 9.01 14.85 -9.95
C THR A 99 7.67 14.13 -10.12
N ARG A 100 7.17 13.99 -11.36
CA ARG A 100 5.86 13.38 -11.69
C ARG A 100 5.58 12.00 -11.07
N SER A 101 6.59 11.28 -10.60
CA SER A 101 6.43 10.00 -9.92
C SER A 101 7.34 9.97 -8.69
N PRO A 102 6.88 10.54 -7.55
CA PRO A 102 7.68 10.60 -6.35
C PRO A 102 8.05 9.20 -5.88
N VAL A 103 9.33 9.06 -5.52
CA VAL A 103 9.85 7.88 -4.82
C VAL A 103 9.86 8.23 -3.35
N TRP A 104 9.25 7.38 -2.54
CA TRP A 104 9.07 7.60 -1.12
C TRP A 104 10.07 6.79 -0.32
N ARG A 105 10.46 7.31 0.84
CA ARG A 105 11.27 6.60 1.83
C ARG A 105 10.73 6.86 3.21
N ILE A 106 10.93 5.88 4.10
CA ILE A 106 10.75 6.10 5.52
C ILE A 106 11.84 7.07 6.04
N THR A 107 11.49 7.87 7.03
CA THR A 107 12.44 8.75 7.75
C THR A 107 12.96 8.03 8.99
N PRO A 108 14.04 8.51 9.63
CA PRO A 108 14.48 7.97 10.93
C PRO A 108 13.38 8.01 12.01
N LEU A 109 12.51 9.03 11.96
CA LEU A 109 11.35 9.13 12.84
C LEU A 109 10.33 8.03 12.55
N GLY A 110 10.07 7.76 11.28
CA GLY A 110 9.21 6.66 10.82
C GLY A 110 9.72 5.28 11.25
N GLU A 111 11.03 5.03 11.15
CA GLU A 111 11.65 3.78 11.57
C GLU A 111 11.52 3.56 13.09
N SER A 112 11.77 4.61 13.88
CA SER A 112 11.60 4.56 15.33
C SER A 112 10.14 4.30 15.71
N THR A 113 9.21 5.00 15.04
CA THR A 113 7.76 4.85 15.21
C THR A 113 7.28 3.43 14.91
N LEU A 114 7.81 2.80 13.85
CA LEU A 114 7.50 1.39 13.54
C LEU A 114 8.00 0.44 14.61
N THR A 115 9.20 0.69 15.13
CA THR A 115 9.84 -0.15 16.15
C THR A 115 9.13 -0.04 17.49
N GLU A 116 8.68 1.16 17.86
CA GLU A 116 8.00 1.45 19.12
C GLU A 116 6.51 1.05 19.10
N GLY A 117 5.91 0.90 17.91
CA GLY A 117 4.51 0.52 17.74
C GLY A 117 3.51 1.65 18.02
N ASP A 118 3.96 2.90 18.07
CA ASP A 118 3.20 4.10 18.45
C ASP A 118 2.51 4.81 17.27
N LEU A 119 2.59 4.24 16.06
CA LEU A 119 2.10 4.85 14.82
C LEU A 119 0.66 5.38 14.91
N ARG A 120 -0.25 4.59 15.51
CA ARG A 120 -1.66 4.98 15.67
C ARG A 120 -1.85 6.15 16.62
N GLU A 121 -0.99 6.30 17.62
CA GLU A 121 -1.05 7.41 18.57
C GLU A 121 -0.59 8.71 17.90
N ARG A 122 0.52 8.65 17.16
CA ARG A 122 1.03 9.77 16.36
C ARG A 122 0.05 10.23 15.28
N LEU A 123 -0.61 9.29 14.60
CA LEU A 123 -1.65 9.62 13.61
C LEU A 123 -2.87 10.33 14.24
N ARG A 124 -3.13 10.11 15.53
CA ARG A 124 -4.20 10.82 16.27
C ARG A 124 -3.76 12.19 16.80
N GLY A 125 -2.48 12.56 16.66
CA GLY A 125 -1.94 13.84 17.11
C GLY A 125 -1.77 13.94 18.63
N ARG A 126 -1.47 12.81 19.29
CA ARG A 126 -1.04 12.78 20.70
C ARG A 126 0.45 12.53 20.79
#